data_AF-A0A950HPH0-F1
#
_entry.id   AF-A0A950HPH0-F1
#
_cell.length_a   1.000
_cell.length_b   1.000
_cell.length_c   1.000
_cell.angle_alpha   90.00
_cell.angle_beta   90.00
_cell.angle_gamma   90.00
#
_symmetry.space_group_name_H-M   'P 1'
#
loop_
_entity.id
_entity.type
_entity.pdbx_description
1 polymer ?
#
loop_
_entity_poly.entity_id
_entity_poly.type
_entity_poly.pdbx_seq_one_letter_code
_entity_poly.pdbx_strand_id
1 'polypeptide(L)'
;MPSPTYLLFRRAILARRQVVCTYRGRRRELCPHILGHTSGEEKVLAFQFGGESAKGLPPGGQWRCLALAEVEEADIRDGPWHEGRSHLRTQLCIEVVDVDVNVPRGRRLGGARKDPPASASKS
;
A
#
# COMPACT_ATOMS: atom_id res chain seq x y z
N MET A 1 -3.89 -17.41 -1.07
CA MET A 1 -4.91 -16.60 -1.78
C MET A 1 -4.94 -15.24 -1.12
N PRO A 2 -5.11 -14.13 -1.87
CA PRO A 2 -5.21 -12.79 -1.29
C PRO A 2 -6.48 -12.65 -0.45
N SER A 3 -6.43 -11.87 0.63
CA SER A 3 -7.59 -11.62 1.48
C SER A 3 -8.67 -10.78 0.76
N PRO A 4 -9.94 -10.83 1.22
CA PRO A 4 -10.98 -9.93 0.71
C PRO A 4 -10.60 -8.45 0.86
N THR A 5 -9.97 -8.09 1.98
CA THR A 5 -9.46 -6.74 2.25
C THR A 5 -8.40 -6.35 1.21
N TYR A 6 -7.44 -7.23 0.92
CA TYR A 6 -6.44 -7.00 -0.11
C TYR A 6 -7.07 -6.73 -1.48
N LEU A 7 -8.04 -7.54 -1.90
CA LEU A 7 -8.75 -7.35 -3.16
C LEU A 7 -9.54 -6.03 -3.19
N LEU A 8 -10.12 -5.61 -2.07
CA LEU A 8 -10.80 -4.32 -1.94
C LEU A 8 -9.83 -3.16 -2.14
N PHE A 9 -8.72 -3.14 -1.42
CA PHE A 9 -7.69 -2.10 -1.56
C PHE A 9 -7.09 -2.10 -2.97
N ARG A 10 -6.88 -3.27 -3.57
CA ARG A 10 -6.44 -3.38 -4.96
C ARG A 10 -7.39 -2.68 -5.93
N ARG A 11 -8.70 -2.90 -5.79
CA ARG A 11 -9.72 -2.23 -6.61
C ARG A 11 -9.72 -0.72 -6.39
N ALA A 12 -9.60 -0.28 -5.14
CA ALA A 12 -9.56 1.14 -4.78
C ALA A 12 -8.37 1.86 -5.42
N ILE A 13 -7.16 1.28 -5.36
CA ILE A 13 -5.95 1.83 -6.00
C ILE A 13 -6.14 1.94 -7.51
N LEU A 14 -6.58 0.85 -8.16
CA LEU A 14 -6.76 0.82 -9.61
C LEU A 14 -7.82 1.80 -10.13
N ALA A 15 -8.79 2.15 -9.28
CA ALA A 15 -9.84 3.10 -9.59
C ALA A 15 -9.55 4.52 -9.06
N ARG A 16 -8.44 4.74 -8.34
CA ARG A 16 -8.15 5.99 -7.60
C ARG A 16 -9.35 6.43 -6.73
N ARG A 17 -9.91 5.49 -5.98
CA ARG A 17 -11.03 5.73 -5.04
C ARG A 17 -10.59 5.64 -3.59
N GLN A 18 -11.23 6.44 -2.74
CA GLN A 18 -10.95 6.47 -1.31
C GLN A 18 -11.36 5.15 -0.65
N VAL A 19 -10.74 4.85 0.48
CA VAL A 19 -11.16 3.78 1.39
C VAL A 19 -11.47 4.37 2.76
N VAL A 20 -12.61 3.99 3.32
CA VAL A 20 -12.93 4.19 4.72
C VAL A 20 -12.86 2.83 5.41
N CYS A 21 -12.19 2.76 6.57
CA CYS A 21 -12.09 1.51 7.31
C CYS A 21 -11.88 1.75 8.81
N THR A 22 -12.02 0.71 9.61
CA THR A 22 -11.57 0.67 10.99
C THR A 22 -10.16 0.06 11.03
N TYR A 23 -9.23 0.68 11.74
CA TYR A 23 -7.87 0.17 11.91
C TYR A 23 -7.41 0.34 13.36
N ARG A 24 -7.23 -0.79 14.06
CA ARG A 24 -6.96 -0.85 15.51
C ARG A 24 -7.97 -0.02 16.31
N GLY A 25 -9.26 -0.27 16.07
CA GLY A 25 -10.39 0.37 16.76
C GLY A 25 -10.60 1.85 16.46
N ARG A 26 -10.04 2.37 15.35
CA ARG A 26 -10.15 3.79 14.97
C ARG A 26 -10.55 3.94 13.51
N ARG A 27 -11.51 4.81 13.23
CA ARG A 27 -11.98 5.05 11.86
C ARG A 27 -10.92 5.81 11.07
N ARG A 28 -10.63 5.38 9.85
CA ARG A 28 -9.64 5.95 8.92
C ARG A 28 -10.31 6.37 7.62
N GLU A 29 -9.86 7.48 7.06
CA GLU A 29 -10.19 7.89 5.69
C GLU A 29 -8.90 8.02 4.89
N LEU A 30 -8.79 7.19 3.86
CA LEU A 30 -7.53 6.88 3.19
C LEU A 30 -7.64 7.01 1.67
N CYS A 31 -6.57 7.43 1.01
CA CYS A 31 -6.32 7.18 -0.41
C CYS A 31 -5.17 6.15 -0.51
N PRO A 32 -5.44 4.87 -0.82
CA PRO A 32 -4.40 3.86 -0.90
C PRO A 32 -3.53 4.04 -2.15
N HIS A 33 -2.21 3.98 -2.05
CA HIS A 33 -1.31 4.27 -3.18
C HIS A 33 -0.56 3.04 -3.65
N ILE A 34 -0.01 2.26 -2.72
CA ILE A 34 0.82 1.10 -3.04
C ILE A 34 0.34 -0.08 -2.19
N LEU A 35 0.13 -1.22 -2.85
CA LEU A 35 -0.28 -2.49 -2.23
C LEU A 35 0.78 -3.54 -2.54
N GLY A 36 1.10 -4.35 -1.54
CA GLY A 36 2.07 -5.42 -1.69
C GLY A 36 2.26 -6.22 -0.42
N HIS A 37 3.45 -6.77 -0.26
CA HIS A 37 3.82 -7.64 0.84
C HIS A 37 5.16 -7.27 1.46
N THR A 38 5.31 -7.56 2.75
CA THR A 38 6.57 -7.50 3.51
C THR A 38 6.62 -8.69 4.44
N SER A 39 7.68 -9.50 4.38
CA SER A 39 7.76 -10.76 5.14
C SER A 39 6.54 -11.67 5.01
N GLY A 40 5.88 -11.67 3.84
CA GLY A 40 4.66 -12.44 3.57
C GLY A 40 3.36 -11.82 4.08
N GLU A 41 3.40 -10.72 4.82
CA GLU A 41 2.22 -9.99 5.29
C GLU A 41 1.71 -9.02 4.23
N GLU A 42 0.40 -9.01 4.00
CA GLU A 42 -0.29 -8.04 3.14
C GLU A 42 -0.25 -6.62 3.74
N LYS A 43 0.32 -5.66 3.01
CA LYS A 43 0.46 -4.27 3.46
C LYS A 43 0.04 -3.27 2.39
N VAL A 44 -0.45 -2.13 2.86
CA VAL A 44 -0.78 -0.97 2.02
C VAL A 44 -0.10 0.29 2.54
N LEU A 45 0.51 1.06 1.64
CA LEU A 45 0.86 2.45 1.87
C LEU A 45 -0.32 3.29 1.38
N ALA A 46 -0.88 4.07 2.29
CA ALA A 46 -2.00 4.96 2.02
C ALA A 46 -1.74 6.36 2.56
N PHE A 47 -2.32 7.35 1.92
CA PHE A 47 -2.40 8.69 2.47
C PHE A 47 -3.66 8.82 3.32
N GLN A 48 -3.50 9.02 4.64
CA GLN A 48 -4.61 9.32 5.53
C GLN A 48 -4.89 10.82 5.49
N PHE A 49 -6.05 11.19 4.95
CA PHE A 49 -6.47 12.59 4.83
C PHE A 49 -7.53 12.98 5.87
N GLY A 50 -8.15 12.00 6.53
CA GLY A 50 -9.18 12.24 7.54
C GLY A 50 -9.33 11.09 8.54
N GLY A 51 -10.37 11.19 9.38
CA GLY A 51 -10.63 10.25 10.46
C GLY A 51 -9.66 10.39 11.64
N GLU A 52 -9.57 9.34 12.42
CA GLU A 52 -8.93 9.32 13.73
C GLU A 52 -7.49 8.82 13.66
N SER A 53 -6.69 9.15 14.68
CA SER A 53 -5.33 8.64 14.86
C SER A 53 -4.97 8.74 16.34
N ALA A 54 -4.16 7.81 16.85
CA ALA A 54 -3.84 7.73 18.27
C ALA A 54 -3.22 9.01 18.85
N LYS A 55 -2.51 9.79 18.00
CA LYS A 55 -1.91 11.08 18.36
C LYS A 55 -2.57 12.27 17.64
N GLY A 56 -3.77 12.08 17.11
CA GLY A 56 -4.37 13.00 16.14
C GLY A 56 -3.76 12.86 14.74
N LEU A 57 -4.43 13.48 13.76
CA LEU A 57 -3.97 13.57 12.37
C LEU A 57 -3.50 15.02 12.13
N PRO A 58 -2.27 15.24 11.62
CA PRO A 58 -1.80 16.58 11.35
C PRO A 58 -2.64 17.26 10.24
N PRO A 59 -2.73 18.60 10.23
CA PRO A 59 -3.34 19.35 9.15
C PRO A 59 -2.73 18.97 7.80
N GLY A 60 -3.58 18.68 6.82
CA GLY A 60 -3.16 18.23 5.50
C GLY A 60 -2.94 16.73 5.36
N GLY A 61 -3.02 15.93 6.43
CA GLY A 61 -2.94 14.47 6.38
C GLY A 61 -1.53 13.89 6.53
N GLN A 62 -1.43 12.56 6.50
CA GLN A 62 -0.16 11.86 6.69
C GLN A 62 -0.13 10.50 6.00
N TRP A 63 1.02 10.11 5.46
CA TRP A 63 1.24 8.76 4.97
C TRP A 63 1.21 7.74 6.11
N ARG A 64 0.53 6.61 5.87
CA ARG A 64 0.38 5.49 6.79
C ARG A 64 0.65 4.19 6.06
N CYS A 65 1.40 3.33 6.73
CA CYS A 65 1.45 1.93 6.36
C CYS A 65 0.50 1.15 7.25
N LEU A 66 -0.37 0.33 6.65
CA LEU A 66 -1.31 -0.52 7.38
C LEU A 66 -1.01 -1.98 7.05
N ALA A 67 -1.02 -2.83 8.07
CA ALA A 67 -1.14 -4.27 7.89
C ALA A 67 -2.61 -4.60 7.62
N LEU A 68 -2.91 -5.23 6.47
CA LEU A 68 -4.30 -5.46 6.07
C LEU A 68 -5.03 -6.46 6.97
N ALA A 69 -4.30 -7.30 7.71
CA ALA A 69 -4.85 -8.19 8.72
C ALA A 69 -5.49 -7.47 9.92
N GLU A 70 -5.15 -6.19 10.16
CA GLU A 70 -5.72 -5.38 11.25
C GLU A 70 -6.75 -4.36 10.75
N VAL A 71 -7.15 -4.47 9.48
CA VAL A 71 -8.17 -3.62 8.86
C VAL A 71 -9.51 -4.33 8.93
N GLU A 72 -10.50 -3.59 9.42
CA GLU A 72 -11.88 -4.02 9.60
C GLU A 72 -12.82 -3.06 8.86
N GLU A 73 -14.02 -3.52 8.49
CA GLU A 73 -15.10 -2.68 7.95
C GLU A 73 -14.67 -1.77 6.78
N ALA A 74 -13.80 -2.28 5.90
CA ALA A 74 -13.29 -1.52 4.77
C ALA A 74 -14.35 -1.38 3.68
N ASP A 75 -14.55 -0.15 3.19
CA ASP A 75 -15.43 0.17 2.08
C ASP A 75 -14.80 1.21 1.14
N ILE A 76 -15.14 1.16 -0.14
CA ILE A 76 -14.67 2.09 -1.16
C ILE A 76 -15.70 3.20 -1.34
N ARG A 77 -15.27 4.44 -1.13
CA ARG A 77 -16.12 5.62 -1.25
C ARG A 77 -15.66 6.53 -2.39
N ASP A 78 -16.61 7.26 -2.99
CA ASP A 78 -16.31 8.37 -3.88
C ASP A 78 -15.83 9.61 -3.11
N GLY A 79 -15.00 10.41 -3.75
CA GLY A 79 -14.48 11.66 -3.20
C GLY A 79 -13.17 12.09 -3.87
N PRO A 80 -12.64 13.27 -3.53
CA PRO A 80 -11.38 13.75 -4.08
C PRO A 80 -10.23 12.80 -3.77
N TRP A 81 -9.34 12.56 -4.74
CA TRP A 81 -8.11 11.86 -4.44
C TRP A 81 -7.18 12.78 -3.65
N HIS A 82 -6.63 12.28 -2.54
CA HIS A 82 -5.72 13.02 -1.68
C HIS A 82 -4.35 12.36 -1.69
N GLU A 83 -3.30 13.18 -1.77
CA GLU A 83 -1.91 12.76 -1.70
C GLU A 83 -1.11 13.78 -0.88
N GLY A 84 -0.03 13.32 -0.22
CA GLY A 84 0.92 14.20 0.44
C GLY A 84 2.03 14.66 -0.50
N ARG A 85 2.73 15.75 -0.17
CA ARG A 85 3.93 16.19 -0.92
C ARG A 85 4.94 15.04 -1.00
N SER A 86 5.54 14.87 -2.18
CA SER A 86 6.41 13.75 -2.56
C SER A 86 7.38 13.33 -1.45
N HIS A 87 7.22 12.11 -0.92
CA HIS A 87 8.15 11.54 0.04
C HIS A 87 9.40 11.04 -0.69
N LEU A 88 10.42 11.90 -0.78
CA LEU A 88 11.77 11.48 -1.11
C LEU A 88 12.28 10.50 -0.04
N ARG A 89 12.51 9.26 -0.49
CA ARG A 89 13.66 8.38 -0.17
C ARG A 89 13.57 7.18 0.76
N THR A 90 12.62 6.97 1.69
CA THR A 90 12.79 5.80 2.60
C THR A 90 11.55 5.16 3.21
N GLN A 91 10.37 5.26 2.60
CA GLN A 91 9.18 4.65 3.19
C GLN A 91 8.33 3.94 2.15
N LEU A 92 8.72 2.73 1.79
CA LEU A 92 7.69 1.75 1.51
C LEU A 92 7.94 0.62 2.46
N CYS A 93 7.14 0.57 3.51
CA CYS A 93 6.94 -0.60 4.36
C CYS A 93 6.49 -1.87 3.59
N ILE A 94 6.65 -1.87 2.26
CA ILE A 94 6.24 -2.84 1.26
C ILE A 94 7.53 -3.24 0.53
N GLU A 95 7.97 -4.47 0.72
CA GLU A 95 9.17 -5.04 0.09
C GLU A 95 8.86 -5.53 -1.32
N VAL A 96 7.72 -6.18 -1.50
CA VAL A 96 7.24 -6.73 -2.78
C VAL A 96 6.00 -5.97 -3.20
N VAL A 97 6.14 -5.10 -4.21
CA VAL A 97 5.03 -4.28 -4.73
C VAL A 97 4.21 -5.06 -5.75
N ASP A 98 2.90 -5.10 -5.55
CA ASP A 98 1.95 -5.73 -6.49
C ASP A 98 1.19 -4.70 -7.33
N VAL A 99 0.77 -3.59 -6.70
CA VAL A 99 0.08 -2.48 -7.37
C VAL A 99 0.59 -1.15 -6.84
N ASP A 100 0.87 -0.24 -7.76
CA ASP A 100 1.21 1.16 -7.48
C ASP A 100 0.34 2.06 -8.38
N VAL A 101 -0.30 3.05 -7.79
CA VAL A 101 -1.18 4.02 -8.48
C VAL A 101 -0.48 4.81 -9.60
N ASN A 102 0.85 4.91 -9.55
CA ASN A 102 1.69 5.63 -10.51
C ASN A 102 2.26 4.75 -11.63
N VAL A 103 2.15 3.43 -11.54
CA VAL A 103 2.62 2.52 -12.59
C VAL A 103 1.47 2.26 -13.57
N PRO A 104 1.57 2.65 -14.85
CA PRO A 104 0.54 2.38 -15.83
C PRO A 104 0.34 0.87 -16.02
N ARG A 105 -0.89 0.44 -16.29
CA ARG A 105 -1.20 -0.95 -16.66
C ARG A 105 -0.34 -1.33 -17.87
N GLY A 106 0.67 -2.17 -17.69
CA GLY A 106 1.51 -2.67 -18.79
C GLY A 106 2.98 -2.95 -18.47
N ARG A 107 3.52 -2.48 -17.34
CA ARG A 107 4.91 -2.81 -16.96
C ARG A 107 4.93 -3.90 -15.89
N ARG A 108 5.15 -5.17 -16.30
CA ARG A 108 5.55 -6.22 -15.36
C ARG A 108 6.87 -5.79 -14.71
N LEU A 109 6.87 -5.48 -13.42
CA LEU A 109 8.10 -5.44 -12.64
C LEU A 109 8.59 -6.88 -12.50
N GLY A 110 9.55 -7.25 -13.35
CA GLY A 110 10.19 -8.57 -13.30
C GLY A 110 10.99 -8.70 -12.01
N GLY A 111 10.68 -9.73 -11.23
CA GLY A 111 11.54 -10.16 -10.12
C GLY A 111 12.90 -10.57 -10.68
N ALA A 112 13.94 -9.84 -10.28
CA ALA A 112 15.31 -10.21 -10.58
C ALA A 112 15.64 -11.51 -9.83
N ARG A 113 15.64 -12.64 -10.53
CA ARG A 113 16.37 -13.82 -10.08
C ARG A 113 17.85 -13.47 -10.24
N LYS A 114 18.56 -13.41 -9.12
CA LYS A 114 20.02 -13.37 -9.12
C LYS A 114 20.47 -14.80 -9.42
N ASP A 115 20.91 -15.07 -10.64
CA ASP A 115 21.60 -16.32 -10.93
C ASP A 115 22.90 -16.37 -10.09
N PRO A 116 23.22 -17.50 -9.45
CA PRO A 116 24.50 -17.64 -8.76
C PRO A 116 25.63 -17.68 -9.79
N PRO A 117 26.80 -17.07 -9.51
CA PRO A 117 27.93 -17.16 -10.41
C PRO A 117 28.41 -18.61 -10.51
N ALA A 118 28.57 -19.08 -11.75
CA ALA A 118 29.13 -20.37 -12.07
C ALA A 118 30.52 -20.53 -11.47
N SER A 119 30.71 -21.61 -10.71
CA SER A 119 32.01 -22.07 -10.23
C SER A 119 32.90 -22.44 -11.43
N ALA A 120 33.97 -21.70 -11.66
CA ALA A 120 35.03 -22.11 -12.57
C ALA A 120 35.97 -23.07 -11.83
N SER A 121 35.82 -24.35 -12.13
CA SER A 121 36.85 -25.38 -11.90
C SER A 121 37.92 -25.29 -12.98
N LYS A 122 39.18 -25.26 -12.52
CA LYS A 122 40.43 -25.79 -13.10
C LYS A 122 40.59 -25.87 -14.62
N SER A 123 41.72 -25.35 -15.11
CA SER A 123 42.87 -26.17 -15.56
C SER A 123 44.15 -25.38 -15.42
#